data_AF-A0A8S3QHB4-F1
#
_entry.id   AF-A0A8S3QHB4-F1
#
_cell.length_a   1.000
_cell.length_b   1.000
_cell.length_c   1.000
_cell.angle_alpha   90.00
_cell.angle_beta   90.00
_cell.angle_gamma   90.00
#
_symmetry.space_group_name_H-M   'P 1'
#
loop_
_entity.id
_entity.type
_entity.pdbx_description
1 polymer ?
#
loop_
_entity_poly.entity_id
_entity_poly.type
_entity_poly.pdbx_seq_one_letter_code
_entity_poly.pdbx_strand_id
1 'polypeptide(L)'
;MATSSLNCGVCDLRNISKLSAIWCNECDEGLCEGCQEHHSLSKGSQNHTVIPISEYRKLPSDVIKISQFCDKHNEQYIIYCKKHECPCCSSCIVQSHNRCDEIAKLDDVIKNPKASNAFYEIEQTLVEVVENIGKIRQDRQKNQLTLSESRKQIEKEITETRIAINNHIDKIQADIIKELCASEDKESRKIRQMLISLEEKQP
;
A
#
# COMPACT_ATOMS: atom_id res chain seq x y z
N MET A 1 1.66 -3.48 31.14
CA MET A 1 2.09 -4.88 31.02
C MET A 1 0.88 -5.67 30.53
N ALA A 2 0.87 -6.06 29.26
CA ALA A 2 -0.27 -6.71 28.60
C ALA A 2 0.10 -8.17 28.25
N THR A 3 0.30 -8.99 29.28
CA THR A 3 0.73 -10.40 29.12
C THR A 3 -0.39 -11.41 29.40
N SER A 4 -1.59 -10.99 29.82
CA SER A 4 -2.61 -11.93 30.34
C SER A 4 -3.41 -12.71 29.27
N SER A 5 -3.25 -12.39 27.97
CA SER A 5 -4.00 -13.06 26.89
C SER A 5 -3.27 -14.25 26.25
N LEU A 6 -1.98 -14.45 26.55
CA LEU A 6 -1.19 -15.56 25.98
C LEU A 6 -1.29 -16.84 26.80
N ASN A 7 -1.38 -16.70 28.12
CA ASN A 7 -1.41 -17.81 29.05
C ASN A 7 -2.80 -17.97 29.68
N CYS A 8 -3.07 -19.19 30.11
CA CYS A 8 -4.33 -19.56 30.73
C CYS A 8 -4.39 -19.00 32.15
N GLY A 9 -5.30 -18.05 32.40
CA GLY A 9 -5.44 -17.38 33.69
C GLY A 9 -5.64 -18.36 34.84
N VAL A 10 -6.49 -19.38 34.64
CA VAL A 10 -6.75 -20.44 35.64
C VAL A 10 -5.52 -21.30 35.94
N CYS A 11 -4.69 -21.60 34.93
CA CYS A 11 -3.47 -22.38 35.14
C CYS A 11 -2.37 -21.53 35.76
N ASP A 12 -2.27 -20.25 35.40
CA ASP A 12 -1.33 -19.30 35.97
C ASP A 12 -1.57 -19.11 37.47
N LEU A 13 -2.83 -19.08 37.94
CA LEU A 13 -3.17 -19.10 39.38
C LEU A 13 -2.62 -20.30 40.14
N ARG A 14 -2.38 -21.41 39.42
CA ARG A 14 -1.79 -22.65 39.98
C ARG A 14 -0.28 -22.71 39.74
N ASN A 15 0.35 -21.63 39.29
CA ASN A 15 1.76 -21.57 38.86
C ASN A 15 2.09 -22.54 37.72
N ILE A 16 1.11 -22.84 36.86
CA ILE A 16 1.27 -23.71 35.69
C ILE A 16 1.17 -22.85 34.43
N SER A 17 2.29 -22.68 33.72
CA SER A 17 2.28 -21.96 32.45
C SER A 17 1.71 -22.84 31.34
N LYS A 18 0.48 -22.56 30.91
CA LYS A 18 -0.15 -23.17 29.73
C LYS A 18 -0.67 -22.09 28.79
N LEU A 19 -0.53 -22.31 27.49
CA LEU A 19 -1.03 -21.38 26.48
C LEU A 19 -2.57 -21.41 26.43
N SER A 20 -3.15 -20.23 26.24
CA SER A 20 -4.59 -20.09 26.01
C SER A 20 -4.97 -20.52 24.60
N ALA A 21 -6.06 -21.28 24.50
CA ALA A 21 -6.71 -21.65 23.25
C ALA A 21 -7.83 -20.67 22.89
N ILE A 22 -8.57 -20.21 23.91
CA ILE A 22 -9.67 -19.25 23.78
C ILE A 22 -9.52 -18.09 24.77
N TRP A 23 -10.22 -17.00 24.49
CA TRP A 23 -10.48 -15.89 25.38
C TRP A 23 -11.96 -15.88 25.77
N CYS A 24 -12.28 -15.74 27.06
CA CYS A 24 -13.65 -15.53 27.54
C CYS A 24 -13.89 -14.05 27.79
N ASN A 25 -14.94 -13.48 27.19
CA ASN A 25 -15.22 -12.06 27.29
C ASN A 25 -15.75 -11.66 28.68
N GLU A 26 -16.57 -12.50 29.29
CA GLU A 26 -17.21 -12.24 30.58
C GLU A 26 -16.24 -12.43 31.75
N CYS A 27 -15.26 -13.32 31.61
CA CYS A 27 -14.23 -13.54 32.63
C CYS A 27 -12.95 -12.72 32.39
N ASP A 28 -12.84 -12.03 31.25
CA ASP A 28 -11.67 -11.22 30.86
C ASP A 28 -10.34 -11.99 30.99
N GLU A 29 -10.36 -13.28 30.64
CA GLU A 29 -9.21 -14.16 30.78
C GLU A 29 -9.07 -15.19 29.64
N GLY A 30 -7.82 -15.59 29.38
CA GLY A 30 -7.51 -16.68 28.46
C GLY A 30 -7.64 -18.05 29.12
N LEU A 31 -8.15 -19.05 28.38
CA LEU A 31 -8.31 -20.42 28.87
C LEU A 31 -7.63 -21.42 27.92
N CYS A 32 -6.86 -22.36 28.48
CA CYS A 32 -6.31 -23.50 27.73
C CYS A 32 -7.39 -24.56 27.43
N GLU A 33 -7.07 -25.55 26.59
CA GLU A 33 -8.03 -26.60 26.17
C GLU A 33 -8.74 -27.33 27.32
N GLY A 34 -8.03 -27.64 28.41
CA GLY A 34 -8.65 -28.29 29.57
C GLY A 34 -9.49 -27.34 30.42
N CYS A 35 -9.11 -26.06 30.49
CA CYS A 35 -9.85 -25.06 31.25
C CYS A 35 -11.13 -24.63 30.52
N GLN A 36 -11.10 -24.51 29.19
CA GLN A 36 -12.30 -24.20 28.41
C GLN A 36 -13.37 -25.29 28.50
N GLU A 37 -12.97 -26.56 28.55
CA GLU A 37 -13.91 -27.68 28.64
C GLU A 37 -14.66 -27.63 29.98
N HIS A 38 -13.94 -27.39 31.08
CA HIS A 38 -14.57 -27.21 32.37
C HIS A 38 -15.43 -25.94 32.43
N HIS A 39 -14.98 -24.86 31.79
CA HIS A 39 -15.67 -23.59 31.72
C HIS A 39 -17.01 -23.71 30.98
N SER A 40 -17.05 -24.44 29.86
CA SER A 40 -18.29 -24.62 29.08
C SER A 40 -19.28 -25.57 29.75
N LEU A 41 -18.81 -26.50 30.60
CA LEU A 41 -19.66 -27.44 31.33
C LEU A 41 -20.18 -26.88 32.68
N SER A 42 -19.54 -25.83 33.19
CA SER A 42 -19.93 -25.22 34.47
C SER A 42 -21.18 -24.35 34.31
N LYS A 43 -22.18 -24.56 35.17
CA LYS A 43 -23.44 -23.79 35.16
C LYS A 43 -23.23 -22.28 35.26
N GLY A 44 -22.15 -21.84 35.89
CA GLY A 44 -21.82 -20.42 36.06
C GLY A 44 -21.24 -19.74 34.83
N SER A 45 -20.72 -20.52 33.87
CA SER A 45 -19.97 -19.99 32.72
C SER A 45 -20.33 -20.63 31.37
N GLN A 46 -21.24 -21.61 31.36
CA GLN A 46 -21.69 -22.32 30.15
C GLN A 46 -22.28 -21.40 29.07
N ASN A 47 -22.75 -20.21 29.44
CA ASN A 47 -23.36 -19.24 28.55
C ASN A 47 -22.41 -18.09 28.17
N HIS A 48 -21.15 -18.15 28.59
CA HIS A 48 -20.17 -17.12 28.27
C HIS A 48 -19.76 -17.15 26.79
N THR A 49 -19.49 -15.98 26.26
CA THR A 49 -19.03 -15.78 24.89
C THR A 49 -17.52 -15.95 24.84
N VAL A 50 -17.07 -16.87 23.99
CA VAL A 50 -15.66 -17.19 23.84
C VAL A 50 -15.16 -16.95 22.41
N ILE A 51 -13.92 -16.50 22.27
CA ILE A 51 -13.28 -16.20 20.99
C ILE A 51 -11.95 -16.97 20.92
N PRO A 52 -11.63 -17.68 19.82
CA PRO A 52 -10.33 -18.32 19.66
C PRO A 52 -9.18 -17.31 19.77
N ILE A 53 -8.08 -17.67 20.45
CA ILE A 53 -6.93 -16.77 20.63
C ILE A 53 -6.32 -16.34 19.28
N SER A 54 -6.38 -17.19 18.26
CA SER A 54 -5.94 -16.88 16.90
C SER A 54 -6.73 -15.75 16.25
N GLU A 55 -8.00 -15.59 16.61
CA GLU A 55 -8.88 -14.51 16.14
C GLU A 55 -8.79 -13.29 17.06
N TYR A 56 -8.77 -13.51 18.38
CA TYR A 56 -8.60 -12.46 19.38
C TYR A 56 -7.32 -11.63 19.11
N ARG A 57 -6.21 -12.26 18.71
CA ARG A 57 -4.96 -11.57 18.36
C ARG A 57 -5.03 -10.71 17.10
N LYS A 58 -6.01 -10.94 16.22
CA LYS A 58 -6.23 -10.12 15.03
C LYS A 58 -7.06 -8.88 15.33
N LEU A 59 -7.71 -8.83 16.49
CA LEU A 59 -8.50 -7.68 16.89
C LEU A 59 -7.57 -6.50 17.22
N PRO A 60 -7.91 -5.27 16.79
CA PRO A 60 -7.18 -4.08 17.22
C PRO A 60 -7.17 -3.96 18.75
N SER A 61 -6.06 -3.50 19.31
CA SER A 61 -5.89 -3.36 20.77
C SER A 61 -6.95 -2.49 21.44
N ASP A 62 -7.55 -1.56 20.70
CA ASP A 62 -8.58 -0.67 21.20
C ASP A 62 -9.96 -1.33 21.22
N VAL A 63 -10.21 -2.30 20.33
CA VAL A 63 -11.43 -3.13 20.33
C VAL A 63 -11.43 -4.08 21.51
N ILE A 64 -10.25 -4.61 21.85
CA ILE A 64 -10.04 -5.52 22.98
C ILE A 64 -10.36 -4.85 24.32
N LYS A 65 -10.23 -3.52 24.42
CA LYS A 65 -10.50 -2.75 25.65
C LYS A 65 -11.96 -2.31 25.79
N ILE A 66 -12.82 -2.63 24.82
CA ILE A 66 -14.22 -2.22 24.86
C ILE A 66 -14.94 -3.09 25.89
N SER A 67 -15.15 -2.52 27.08
CA SER A 67 -15.92 -3.14 28.14
C SER A 67 -17.40 -3.23 27.76
N GLN A 68 -18.01 -4.39 28.03
CA GLN A 68 -19.47 -4.56 27.94
C GLN A 68 -20.20 -3.93 29.15
N PHE A 69 -19.45 -3.50 30.15
CA PHE A 69 -19.95 -2.94 31.41
C PHE A 69 -19.57 -1.48 31.57
N CYS A 70 -20.47 -0.72 32.19
CA CYS A 70 -20.28 0.68 32.51
C CYS A 70 -19.22 0.86 33.60
N ASP A 71 -18.18 1.65 33.31
CA ASP A 71 -17.08 1.91 34.24
C ASP A 71 -17.54 2.59 35.55
N LYS A 72 -18.64 3.35 35.50
CA LYS A 72 -19.16 4.09 36.66
C LYS A 72 -20.06 3.27 37.57
N HIS A 73 -20.81 2.33 37.00
CA HIS A 73 -21.90 1.64 37.70
C HIS A 73 -21.73 0.12 37.70
N ASN A 74 -20.74 -0.41 36.98
CA ASN A 74 -20.47 -1.84 36.80
C ASN A 74 -21.70 -2.64 36.33
N GLU A 75 -22.55 -2.00 35.53
CA GLU A 75 -23.77 -2.56 34.93
C GLU A 75 -23.56 -2.72 33.43
N GLN A 76 -24.15 -3.75 32.82
CA GLN A 76 -24.04 -3.99 31.38
C GLN A 76 -24.60 -2.80 30.58
N TYR A 77 -23.92 -2.43 29.49
CA TYR A 77 -24.45 -1.49 28.51
C TYR A 77 -25.60 -2.15 27.74
N ILE A 78 -26.79 -1.53 27.83
CA ILE A 78 -28.02 -2.05 27.21
C ILE A 78 -28.74 -1.00 26.36
N ILE A 79 -28.37 0.26 26.51
CA ILE A 79 -28.99 1.42 25.84
C ILE A 79 -27.91 2.22 25.14
N TYR A 80 -28.24 2.87 24.04
CA TYR A 80 -27.39 3.82 23.33
C TYR A 80 -28.06 5.19 23.35
N CYS A 81 -27.33 6.21 23.83
CA CYS A 81 -27.77 7.60 23.76
C CYS A 81 -27.31 8.18 22.42
N LYS A 82 -28.24 8.49 21.51
CA LYS A 82 -27.90 9.05 20.20
C LYS A 82 -27.37 10.48 20.30
N LYS A 83 -27.95 11.29 21.19
CA LYS A 83 -27.53 12.67 21.42
C LYS A 83 -26.04 12.81 21.83
N HIS A 84 -25.53 11.86 22.61
CA HIS A 84 -24.14 11.86 23.10
C HIS A 84 -23.28 10.78 22.44
N GLU A 85 -23.86 10.04 21.49
CA GLU A 85 -23.23 8.95 20.74
C GLU A 85 -22.50 7.91 21.61
N CYS A 86 -23.05 7.56 22.77
CA CYS A 86 -22.39 6.68 23.74
C CYS A 86 -23.30 5.54 24.27
N PRO A 87 -22.73 4.37 24.60
CA PRO A 87 -23.46 3.31 25.28
C PRO A 87 -23.72 3.68 26.76
N CYS A 88 -24.86 3.24 27.28
CA CYS A 88 -25.38 3.57 28.61
C CYS A 88 -25.93 2.29 29.29
N CYS A 89 -25.64 2.15 30.59
CA CYS A 89 -26.35 1.22 31.47
C CYS A 89 -27.66 1.85 31.98
N SER A 90 -28.42 1.09 32.78
CA SER A 90 -29.70 1.55 33.33
C SER A 90 -29.52 2.77 34.25
N SER A 91 -28.49 2.75 35.10
CA SER A 91 -28.15 3.85 36.00
C SER A 91 -27.72 5.12 35.27
N CYS A 92 -26.98 5.01 34.15
CA CYS A 92 -26.59 6.15 33.32
C CYS A 92 -27.80 6.92 32.78
N ILE A 93 -28.84 6.21 32.34
CA ILE A 93 -30.06 6.83 31.81
C ILE A 93 -30.81 7.62 32.87
N VAL A 94 -30.88 7.12 34.10
CA VAL A 94 -31.60 7.81 35.19
C VAL A 94 -30.81 8.99 35.76
N GLN A 95 -29.47 8.89 35.82
CA GLN A 95 -28.64 9.88 36.50
C GLN A 95 -28.11 10.97 35.57
N SER A 96 -27.55 10.58 34.42
CA SER A 96 -26.78 11.48 33.55
C SER A 96 -27.47 11.79 32.22
N HIS A 97 -28.34 10.88 31.76
CA HIS A 97 -29.03 10.99 30.47
C HIS A 97 -30.56 11.10 30.62
N ASN A 98 -31.06 11.52 31.78
CA ASN A 98 -32.49 11.58 32.08
C ASN A 98 -33.29 12.63 31.32
N ARG A 99 -32.59 13.56 30.67
CA ARG A 99 -33.13 14.58 29.76
C ARG A 99 -32.75 14.32 28.29
N CYS A 100 -32.28 13.12 27.98
CA CYS A 100 -32.00 12.72 26.61
C CYS A 100 -33.22 12.01 26.03
N ASP A 101 -33.82 12.62 25.01
CA ASP A 101 -35.04 12.10 24.40
C ASP A 101 -34.75 11.07 23.30
N GLU A 102 -33.52 11.06 22.78
CA GLU A 102 -33.07 10.16 21.71
C GLU A 102 -32.24 8.99 22.27
N ILE A 103 -32.93 8.03 22.88
CA ILE A 103 -32.33 6.78 23.38
C ILE A 103 -32.87 5.58 22.60
N ALA A 104 -32.02 4.58 22.37
CA ALA A 104 -32.39 3.33 21.70
C ALA A 104 -31.79 2.14 22.44
N LYS A 105 -32.40 0.96 22.32
CA LYS A 105 -31.76 -0.28 22.81
C LYS A 105 -30.48 -0.50 22.02
N LEU A 106 -29.41 -0.84 22.72
CA LEU A 106 -28.10 -1.03 22.10
C LEU A 106 -28.14 -2.14 21.04
N ASP A 107 -28.82 -3.25 21.31
CA ASP A 107 -29.03 -4.34 20.35
C ASP A 107 -29.70 -3.89 19.05
N ASP A 108 -30.65 -2.95 19.12
CA ASP A 108 -31.36 -2.47 17.94
C ASP A 108 -30.48 -1.53 17.09
N VAL A 109 -29.53 -0.82 17.72
CA VAL A 109 -28.52 -0.02 17.04
C VAL A 109 -27.47 -0.93 16.37
N ILE A 110 -27.05 -2.00 17.06
CA ILE A 110 -26.02 -2.93 16.56
C ILE A 110 -26.55 -3.86 15.47
N LYS A 111 -27.87 -4.09 15.38
CA LYS A 111 -28.45 -4.92 14.29
C LYS A 111 -28.24 -4.33 12.89
N ASN A 112 -28.01 -3.02 12.76
CA ASN A 112 -27.75 -2.41 11.46
C ASN A 112 -26.65 -1.34 11.52
N PRO A 113 -25.39 -1.70 11.85
CA PRO A 113 -24.29 -0.74 11.94
C PRO A 113 -24.01 -0.08 10.59
N LYS A 114 -24.28 -0.81 9.50
CA LYS A 114 -24.18 -0.37 8.11
C LYS A 114 -25.21 0.68 7.71
N ALA A 115 -26.29 0.85 8.46
CA ALA A 115 -27.27 1.92 8.22
C ALA A 115 -26.88 3.26 8.85
N SER A 116 -25.77 3.32 9.59
CA SER A 116 -25.21 4.60 9.97
C SER A 116 -24.68 5.32 8.74
N ASN A 117 -25.10 6.57 8.54
CA ASN A 117 -24.62 7.43 7.45
C ASN A 117 -23.10 7.53 7.43
N ALA A 118 -22.43 7.50 8.60
CA ALA A 118 -20.98 7.55 8.67
C ALA A 118 -20.30 6.34 8.03
N PHE A 119 -20.85 5.12 8.22
CA PHE A 119 -20.32 3.92 7.58
C PHE A 119 -20.55 3.95 6.07
N TYR A 120 -21.72 4.42 5.63
CA TYR A 120 -22.03 4.60 4.21
C TYR A 120 -21.08 5.62 3.55
N GLU A 121 -20.84 6.79 4.18
CA GLU A 121 -19.91 7.80 3.68
C GLU A 121 -18.47 7.27 3.56
N ILE A 122 -18.01 6.53 4.57
CA ILE A 122 -16.69 5.88 4.53
C ILE A 122 -16.63 4.86 3.38
N GLU A 123 -17.67 4.03 3.22
CA GLU A 123 -17.74 3.04 2.13
C GLU A 123 -17.70 3.72 0.75
N GLN A 124 -18.48 4.78 0.54
CA GLN A 124 -18.45 5.56 -0.72
C GLN A 124 -17.08 6.18 -0.97
N THR A 125 -16.47 6.77 0.05
CA THR A 125 -15.13 7.37 -0.05
C THR A 125 -14.09 6.31 -0.42
N LEU A 126 -14.17 5.11 0.18
CA LEU A 126 -13.26 4.00 -0.15
C LEU A 126 -13.42 3.54 -1.60
N VAL A 127 -14.66 3.43 -2.09
CA VAL A 127 -14.93 3.10 -3.50
C VAL A 127 -14.30 4.13 -4.43
N GLU A 128 -14.51 5.42 -4.16
CA GLU A 128 -13.93 6.51 -4.96
C GLU A 128 -12.40 6.46 -4.96
N VAL A 129 -11.78 6.22 -3.81
CA VAL A 129 -10.33 6.08 -3.69
C VAL A 129 -9.82 4.93 -4.54
N VAL A 130 -10.48 3.77 -4.51
CA VAL A 130 -10.10 2.60 -5.32
C VAL A 130 -10.19 2.91 -6.81
N GLU A 131 -11.26 3.56 -7.26
CA GLU A 131 -11.42 3.96 -8.66
C GLU A 131 -10.33 4.94 -9.10
N ASN A 132 -10.04 5.94 -8.28
CA ASN A 132 -9.02 6.95 -8.56
C ASN A 132 -7.62 6.34 -8.63
N ILE A 133 -7.28 5.42 -7.71
CA ILE A 133 -6.03 4.65 -7.78
C ILE A 133 -5.96 3.83 -9.07
N GLY A 134 -7.09 3.24 -9.50
CA GLY A 134 -7.20 2.53 -10.77
C GLY A 134 -6.86 3.42 -11.97
N LYS A 135 -7.43 4.62 -12.04
CA LYS A 135 -7.16 5.62 -13.10
C LYS A 135 -5.69 6.05 -13.09
N ILE A 136 -5.15 6.43 -11.93
CA ILE A 136 -3.74 6.81 -11.78
C ILE A 136 -2.81 5.69 -12.28
N ARG A 137 -3.12 4.43 -11.97
CA ARG A 137 -2.33 3.28 -12.43
C ARG A 137 -2.33 3.17 -13.94
N GLN A 138 -3.49 3.31 -14.59
CA GLN A 138 -3.62 3.26 -16.05
C GLN A 138 -2.85 4.41 -16.72
N ASP A 139 -2.98 5.62 -16.20
CA ASP A 139 -2.28 6.79 -16.73
C ASP A 139 -0.76 6.64 -16.62
N ARG A 140 -0.27 6.10 -15.49
CA ARG A 140 1.16 5.81 -15.31
C ARG A 140 1.66 4.74 -16.28
N GLN A 141 0.89 3.69 -16.52
CA GLN A 141 1.25 2.66 -17.50
C GLN A 141 1.33 3.23 -18.92
N LYS A 142 0.35 4.07 -19.32
CA LYS A 142 0.36 4.74 -20.62
C LYS A 142 1.57 5.66 -20.77
N ASN A 143 1.84 6.49 -19.75
CA ASN A 143 3.00 7.39 -19.77
C ASN A 143 4.32 6.64 -19.87
N GLN A 144 4.45 5.48 -19.21
CA GLN A 144 5.65 4.64 -19.30
C GLN A 144 5.88 4.11 -20.72
N LEU A 145 4.82 3.69 -21.41
CA LEU A 145 4.90 3.24 -22.81
C LEU A 145 5.33 4.38 -23.73
N THR A 146 4.66 5.53 -23.64
CA THR A 146 4.99 6.71 -24.45
C THR A 146 6.42 7.20 -24.21
N LEU A 147 6.91 7.16 -22.96
CA LEU A 147 8.29 7.51 -22.64
C LEU A 147 9.30 6.54 -23.29
N SER A 148 9.00 5.24 -23.25
CA SER A 148 9.84 4.22 -23.89
C SER A 148 9.89 4.37 -25.41
N GLU A 149 8.75 4.67 -26.04
CA GLU A 149 8.65 4.96 -27.47
C GLU A 149 9.43 6.23 -27.84
N SER A 150 9.26 7.30 -27.07
CA SER A 150 9.99 8.55 -27.28
C SER A 150 11.50 8.35 -27.15
N ARG A 151 11.96 7.57 -26.16
CA ARG A 151 13.38 7.21 -26.02
C ARG A 151 13.90 6.50 -27.26
N LYS A 152 13.19 5.47 -27.76
CA LYS A 152 13.58 4.74 -28.97
C LYS A 152 13.65 5.64 -30.19
N GLN A 153 12.72 6.57 -30.31
CA GLN A 153 12.69 7.54 -31.41
C GLN A 153 13.91 8.47 -31.35
N ILE A 154 14.23 9.01 -30.17
CA ILE A 154 15.42 9.84 -29.96
C ILE A 154 16.71 9.05 -30.26
N GLU A 155 16.83 7.80 -29.79
CA GLU A 155 17.98 6.93 -30.07
C GLU A 155 18.17 6.70 -31.58
N LYS A 156 17.06 6.52 -32.30
CA LYS A 156 17.06 6.39 -33.76
C LYS A 156 17.52 7.69 -34.43
N GLU A 157 16.96 8.84 -34.06
CA GLU A 157 17.32 10.14 -34.62
C GLU A 157 18.80 10.49 -34.40
N ILE A 158 19.34 10.18 -33.22
CA ILE A 158 20.77 10.34 -32.92
C ILE A 158 21.62 9.50 -33.88
N THR A 159 21.22 8.23 -34.10
CA THR A 159 21.95 7.31 -34.98
C THR A 159 21.90 7.77 -36.44
N GLU A 160 20.71 8.15 -36.92
CA GLU A 160 20.51 8.65 -38.29
C GLU A 160 21.30 9.95 -38.53
N THR A 161 21.26 10.87 -37.57
CA THR A 161 22.03 12.12 -37.63
C THR A 161 23.54 11.85 -37.68
N ARG A 162 24.04 10.92 -36.85
CA ARG A 162 25.46 10.53 -36.86
C ARG A 162 25.88 9.96 -38.21
N ILE A 163 25.06 9.08 -38.79
CA ILE A 163 25.33 8.50 -40.12
C ILE A 163 25.36 9.60 -41.18
N ALA A 164 24.41 10.54 -41.14
CA ALA A 164 24.36 11.66 -42.09
C ALA A 164 25.62 12.54 -42.00
N ILE A 165 26.08 12.86 -40.78
CA ILE A 165 27.31 13.63 -40.57
C ILE A 165 28.52 12.89 -41.12
N ASN A 166 28.68 11.60 -40.79
CA ASN A 166 29.80 10.79 -41.27
C ASN A 166 29.84 10.75 -42.80
N ASN A 167 28.70 10.48 -43.44
CA ASN A 167 28.60 10.45 -44.91
C ASN A 167 28.98 11.81 -45.54
N HIS A 168 28.65 12.92 -44.87
CA HIS A 168 29.03 14.24 -45.35
C HIS A 168 30.54 14.49 -45.24
N ILE A 169 31.15 14.06 -44.13
CA ILE A 169 32.60 14.14 -43.93
C ILE A 169 33.33 13.27 -44.96
N ASP A 170 32.88 12.04 -45.19
CA ASP A 170 33.46 11.12 -46.18
C ASP A 170 33.42 11.74 -47.59
N LYS A 171 32.33 12.41 -47.94
CA LYS A 171 32.20 13.12 -49.20
C LYS A 171 33.19 14.28 -49.33
N ILE A 172 33.29 15.13 -48.30
CA ILE A 172 34.24 16.24 -48.28
C ILE A 172 35.68 15.72 -48.40
N GLN A 173 36.02 14.66 -47.66
CA GLN A 173 37.34 14.04 -47.73
C GLN A 173 37.64 13.52 -49.14
N ALA A 174 36.70 12.82 -49.78
CA ALA A 174 36.86 12.32 -51.13
C ALA A 174 37.06 13.45 -52.16
N ASP A 175 36.31 14.54 -52.02
CA ASP A 175 36.43 15.72 -52.89
C ASP A 175 37.82 16.38 -52.73
N ILE A 176 38.29 16.58 -51.49
CA ILE A 176 39.62 17.16 -51.22
C ILE A 176 40.75 16.26 -51.76
N ILE A 177 40.67 14.94 -51.55
CA ILE A 177 41.67 14.00 -52.08
C ILE A 177 41.71 14.06 -53.62
N LYS A 178 40.53 14.13 -54.26
CA LYS A 178 40.44 14.24 -55.72
C LYS A 178 41.08 15.53 -56.24
N GLU A 179 40.86 16.65 -55.56
CA GLU A 179 41.50 17.93 -55.90
C GLU A 179 43.03 17.87 -55.71
N LEU A 180 43.50 17.25 -54.62
CA LEU A 180 44.93 17.08 -54.36
C LEU A 180 45.60 16.24 -55.45
N CYS A 181 45.03 15.09 -55.82
CA CYS A 181 45.55 14.24 -56.90
C CYS A 181 45.59 15.00 -58.23
N ALA A 182 44.54 15.77 -58.56
CA ALA A 182 44.52 16.56 -59.79
C ALA A 182 45.62 17.62 -59.81
N SER A 183 45.92 18.24 -58.65
CA SER A 183 47.01 19.19 -58.51
C SER A 183 48.39 18.52 -58.65
N GLU A 184 48.59 17.39 -57.98
CA GLU A 184 49.82 16.59 -58.08
C GLU A 184 50.10 16.15 -59.53
N ASP A 185 49.08 15.63 -60.22
CA ASP A 185 49.18 15.22 -61.63
C ASP A 185 49.57 16.37 -62.55
N LYS A 186 49.07 17.57 -62.26
CA LYS A 186 49.38 18.78 -63.03
C LYS A 186 50.83 19.20 -62.84
N GLU A 187 51.31 19.24 -61.59
CA GLU A 187 52.71 19.59 -61.31
C GLU A 187 53.67 18.51 -61.83
N SER A 188 53.33 17.23 -61.65
CA SER A 188 54.10 16.10 -62.20
C SER A 188 54.24 16.18 -63.72
N ARG A 189 53.18 16.57 -64.44
CA ARG A 189 53.22 16.80 -65.89
C ARG A 189 54.18 17.94 -66.27
N LYS A 190 54.14 19.06 -65.55
CA LYS A 190 55.07 20.19 -65.78
C LYS A 190 56.52 19.78 -65.54
N ILE A 191 56.80 19.06 -64.46
CA ILE A 191 58.15 18.58 -64.12
C ILE A 191 58.66 17.65 -65.23
N ARG A 192 57.85 16.67 -65.68
CA ARG A 192 58.23 15.79 -66.80
C ARG A 192 58.54 16.57 -68.07
N GLN A 193 57.73 17.57 -68.40
CA GLN A 193 57.94 18.36 -69.60
C GLN A 193 59.22 19.19 -69.53
N MET A 194 59.56 19.75 -68.36
CA MET A 194 60.84 20.42 -68.13
C MET A 194 62.03 19.46 -68.27
N LEU A 195 61.94 18.24 -67.74
CA LEU A 195 63.00 17.23 -67.85
C LEU A 195 63.28 16.88 -69.32
N ILE A 196 62.24 16.63 -70.12
CA ILE A 196 62.37 16.35 -71.56
C ILE A 196 63.08 17.52 -72.27
N SER A 197 62.65 18.75 -72.01
CA SER A 197 63.28 19.93 -72.63
C SER A 197 64.74 20.18 -72.21
N LEU A 198 65.18 19.63 -71.07
CA LEU A 198 66.57 19.68 -70.63
C LEU A 198 67.42 18.59 -71.29
N GLU A 199 66.87 17.37 -71.43
CA GLU A 199 67.52 16.27 -72.15
C GLU A 199 67.77 16.61 -73.62
N GLU A 200 66.81 17.26 -74.29
CA GLU A 200 66.95 17.71 -75.69
C GLU A 200 68.02 18.81 -75.89
N LYS A 201 68.48 19.45 -74.81
CA LYS A 201 69.48 20.54 -74.83
C LYS A 201 70.88 20.10 -74.40
N GLN A 202 71.07 18.84 -74.01
CA GLN A 202 72.41 18.28 -73.78
C GLN A 202 73.05 17.92 -75.14
N PRO A 203 74.25 18.47 -75.46
CA PRO A 203 74.97 18.19 -76.70
C PRO A 203 75.55 16.77 -76.78
#